data_AF-A0A7S7PY67-F1
#
_entry.id   AF-A0A7S7PY67-F1
#
_cell.length_a   1.000
_cell.length_b   1.000
_cell.length_c   1.000
_cell.angle_alpha   90.00
_cell.angle_beta   90.00
_cell.angle_gamma   90.00
#
_symmetry.space_group_name_H-M   'P 1'
#
loop_
_entity.id
_entity.type
_entity.pdbx_description
1 polymer ?
#
loop_
_entity_poly.entity_id
_entity_poly.type
_entity_poly.pdbx_seq_one_letter_code
_entity_poly.pdbx_strand_id
1 'polypeptide(L)'
;MTGNLPQGSLAWFDMVGDEIVKAAAQLGLPRGLRMSIIERYIDGAELENEFCQGLRVDVDDGALACRTGVGADEAADVVIEVTGPTARRLNLLFSADPIYRRTLAEAVARGELRVSGDLGPLAPILDMAHDGIVRRTI
;
A
#
# COMPACT_ATOMS: atom_id res chain seq x y z
N MET A 1 -14.53 16.50 10.28
CA MET A 1 -13.93 15.73 11.38
C MET A 1 -13.21 14.55 10.76
N THR A 2 -11.90 14.60 10.59
CA THR A 2 -11.12 13.42 10.16
C THR A 2 -10.36 12.93 11.37
N GLY A 3 -11.03 12.10 12.17
CA GLY A 3 -10.34 11.29 13.18
C GLY A 3 -9.44 10.26 12.50
N ASN A 4 -8.46 9.75 13.21
CA ASN A 4 -7.61 8.67 12.72
C ASN A 4 -8.46 7.42 12.47
N LEU A 5 -8.07 6.63 11.48
CA LEU A 5 -8.79 5.44 11.01
C LEU A 5 -8.08 4.17 11.47
N PRO A 6 -8.83 3.16 11.98
CA PRO A 6 -8.26 1.87 12.33
C PRO A 6 -7.61 1.21 11.13
N GLN A 7 -6.34 0.85 11.26
CA GLN A 7 -5.60 0.16 10.21
C GLN A 7 -6.31 -1.12 9.75
N GLY A 8 -6.35 -1.35 8.43
CA GLY A 8 -7.00 -2.51 7.82
C GLY A 8 -8.53 -2.40 7.66
N SER A 9 -9.18 -1.38 8.21
CA SER A 9 -10.60 -1.14 7.91
C SER A 9 -10.82 -0.67 6.46
N LEU A 10 -12.02 -0.86 5.91
CA LEU A 10 -12.35 -0.39 4.54
C LEU A 10 -12.08 1.11 4.37
N ALA A 11 -12.54 1.93 5.31
CA ALA A 11 -12.29 3.38 5.29
C ALA A 11 -10.79 3.72 5.35
N TRP A 12 -9.98 2.90 6.03
CA TRP A 12 -8.53 3.07 6.05
C TRP A 12 -7.89 2.75 4.69
N PHE A 13 -8.32 1.69 4.01
CA PHE A 13 -7.82 1.39 2.65
C PHE A 13 -8.22 2.48 1.64
N ASP A 14 -9.45 3.00 1.72
CA ASP A 14 -9.87 4.12 0.87
C ASP A 14 -8.98 5.35 1.11
N MET A 15 -8.67 5.65 2.39
CA MET A 15 -7.74 6.72 2.76
C MET A 15 -6.32 6.49 2.23
N VAL A 16 -5.83 5.25 2.26
CA VAL A 16 -4.53 4.88 1.67
C VAL A 16 -4.52 5.17 0.17
N GLY A 17 -5.56 4.75 -0.55
CA GLY A 17 -5.72 5.04 -1.97
C GLY A 17 -5.69 6.54 -2.27
N ASP A 18 -6.40 7.34 -1.46
CA ASP A 18 -6.42 8.80 -1.58
C ASP A 18 -5.02 9.44 -1.39
N GLU A 19 -4.24 9.00 -0.39
CA GLU A 19 -2.89 9.53 -0.17
C GLU A 19 -1.91 9.14 -1.30
N ILE A 20 -2.06 7.96 -1.90
CA ILE A 20 -1.27 7.55 -3.08
C ILE A 20 -1.62 8.41 -4.30
N VAL A 21 -2.92 8.59 -4.59
CA VAL A 21 -3.39 9.45 -5.70
C VAL A 21 -2.89 10.90 -5.50
N LYS A 22 -2.97 11.40 -4.27
CA LYS A 22 -2.50 12.73 -3.91
C LYS A 22 -0.97 12.88 -4.06
N ALA A 23 -0.19 11.86 -3.69
CA ALA A 23 1.26 11.86 -3.89
C ALA A 23 1.60 11.83 -5.39
N ALA A 24 0.91 11.01 -6.18
CA ALA A 24 1.07 10.95 -7.62
C ALA A 24 0.74 12.29 -8.31
N ALA A 25 -0.32 12.97 -7.86
CA ALA A 25 -0.67 14.30 -8.38
C ALA A 25 0.39 15.37 -8.05
N GLN A 26 1.12 15.23 -6.94
CA GLN A 26 2.16 16.19 -6.54
C GLN A 26 3.50 15.96 -7.24
N LEU A 27 3.93 14.70 -7.32
CA LEU A 27 5.22 14.35 -7.91
C LEU A 27 5.16 14.19 -9.44
N GLY A 28 3.97 13.92 -9.96
CA GLY A 28 3.75 13.58 -11.36
C GLY A 28 4.22 12.16 -11.68
N LEU A 29 3.58 11.55 -12.67
CA LEU A 29 4.03 10.29 -13.26
C LEU A 29 4.36 10.52 -14.75
N PRO A 30 5.41 9.87 -15.29
CA PRO A 30 5.73 9.99 -16.70
C PRO A 30 4.57 9.52 -17.58
N ARG A 31 4.31 10.28 -18.66
CA ARG A 31 3.46 9.78 -19.75
C ARG A 31 4.07 8.51 -20.33
N GLY A 32 3.23 7.56 -20.70
CA GLY A 32 3.61 6.24 -21.18
C GLY A 32 3.98 5.24 -20.08
N LEU A 33 4.05 5.64 -18.79
CA LEU A 33 4.18 4.68 -17.71
C LEU A 33 2.89 3.86 -17.63
N ARG A 34 3.05 2.53 -17.70
CA ARG A 34 1.98 1.56 -17.47
C ARG A 34 2.49 0.47 -16.54
N MET A 35 1.84 0.32 -15.40
CA MET A 35 2.13 -0.77 -14.46
C MET A 35 0.99 -0.92 -13.46
N SER A 36 0.97 -2.05 -12.78
CA SER A 36 0.00 -2.38 -11.73
C SER A 36 0.73 -2.89 -10.49
N ILE A 37 0.21 -2.52 -9.31
CA ILE A 37 0.64 -3.00 -8.01
C ILE A 37 -0.56 -3.60 -7.29
N ILE A 38 -0.34 -4.73 -6.65
CA ILE A 38 -1.25 -5.29 -5.64
C ILE A 38 -0.52 -5.35 -4.31
N GLU A 39 -1.11 -4.80 -3.26
CA GLU A 39 -0.80 -5.13 -1.88
C GLU A 39 -1.93 -6.00 -1.31
N ARG A 40 -1.61 -7.15 -0.73
CA ARG A 40 -2.61 -8.05 -0.11
C ARG A 40 -2.16 -8.51 1.26
N TYR A 41 -3.13 -8.65 2.17
CA TYR A 41 -2.89 -9.22 3.49
C TYR A 41 -3.02 -10.73 3.42
N ILE A 42 -1.92 -11.44 3.68
CA ILE A 42 -1.89 -12.92 3.55
C ILE A 42 -2.72 -13.62 4.63
N ASP A 43 -2.97 -12.95 5.74
CA ASP A 43 -3.84 -13.33 6.85
C ASP A 43 -5.04 -12.37 6.98
N GLY A 44 -5.34 -11.63 5.91
CA GLY A 44 -6.41 -10.65 5.86
C GLY A 44 -7.79 -11.30 5.90
N ALA A 45 -8.76 -10.57 6.43
CA ALA A 45 -10.16 -10.95 6.35
C ALA A 45 -10.67 -10.88 4.89
N GLU A 46 -11.60 -11.77 4.56
CA GLU A 46 -12.43 -11.62 3.37
C GLU A 46 -13.32 -10.38 3.51
N LEU A 47 -13.39 -9.62 2.43
CA LEU A 47 -14.27 -8.50 2.18
C LEU A 47 -15.41 -8.97 1.27
N GLU A 48 -16.35 -8.08 0.97
CA GLU A 48 -17.41 -8.37 -0.01
C GLU A 48 -16.82 -8.73 -1.38
N ASN A 49 -17.55 -9.55 -2.16
CA ASN A 49 -17.18 -9.97 -3.51
C ASN A 49 -15.87 -10.77 -3.61
N GLU A 50 -15.58 -11.61 -2.60
CA GLU A 50 -14.42 -12.53 -2.60
C GLU A 50 -13.05 -11.80 -2.64
N PHE A 51 -13.04 -10.51 -2.30
CA PHE A 51 -11.80 -9.76 -2.12
C PHE A 51 -11.21 -10.00 -0.74
N CYS A 52 -9.89 -9.99 -0.63
CA CYS A 52 -9.20 -9.94 0.65
C CYS A 52 -8.80 -8.49 0.98
N GLN A 53 -8.54 -8.23 2.26
CA GLN A 53 -7.91 -6.97 2.68
C GLN A 53 -6.64 -6.69 1.87
N GLY A 54 -6.60 -5.52 1.24
CA GLY A 54 -5.55 -5.14 0.32
C GLY A 54 -5.91 -3.92 -0.51
N LEU A 55 -4.99 -3.53 -1.37
CA LEU A 55 -5.13 -2.40 -2.28
C LEU A 55 -4.58 -2.77 -3.65
N ARG A 56 -5.34 -2.46 -4.69
CA ARG A 56 -4.84 -2.44 -6.07
C ARG A 56 -4.54 -1.01 -6.49
N VAL A 57 -3.40 -0.83 -7.16
CA VAL A 57 -3.01 0.42 -7.82
C VAL A 57 -2.74 0.14 -9.28
N ASP A 58 -3.37 0.90 -10.16
CA ASP A 58 -3.16 0.83 -11.61
C ASP A 58 -2.64 2.17 -12.11
N VAL A 59 -1.61 2.11 -12.95
CA VAL A 59 -1.10 3.26 -13.69
C VAL A 59 -1.23 3.00 -15.18
N ASP A 60 -1.88 3.92 -15.89
CA ASP A 60 -2.02 3.88 -17.34
C ASP A 60 -1.78 5.27 -17.96
N ASP A 61 -0.80 5.37 -18.87
CA ASP A 61 -0.30 6.64 -19.44
C ASP A 61 0.01 7.72 -18.38
N GLY A 62 0.50 7.31 -17.20
CA GLY A 62 0.79 8.20 -16.07
C GLY A 62 -0.44 8.63 -15.25
N ALA A 63 -1.65 8.16 -15.57
CA ALA A 63 -2.82 8.31 -14.70
C ALA A 63 -2.87 7.16 -13.69
N LEU A 64 -3.00 7.48 -12.40
CA LEU A 64 -3.05 6.50 -11.31
C LEU A 64 -4.46 6.36 -10.75
N ALA A 65 -4.90 5.12 -10.56
CA ALA A 65 -6.14 4.77 -9.89
C ALA A 65 -5.89 3.74 -8.78
N CYS A 66 -6.68 3.81 -7.71
CA CYS A 66 -6.62 2.89 -6.57
C CYS A 66 -7.96 2.18 -6.39
N ARG A 67 -7.93 0.93 -5.92
CA ARG A 67 -9.12 0.15 -5.55
C ARG A 67 -8.88 -0.64 -4.27
N THR A 68 -9.78 -0.50 -3.32
CA THR A 68 -9.80 -1.31 -2.10
C THR A 68 -10.20 -2.75 -2.40
N GLY A 69 -9.49 -3.69 -1.79
CA GLY A 69 -9.70 -5.12 -1.95
C GLY A 69 -8.98 -5.69 -3.16
N VAL A 70 -8.57 -6.95 -3.05
CA VAL A 70 -7.83 -7.66 -4.10
C VAL A 70 -8.35 -9.09 -4.18
N GLY A 71 -8.58 -9.60 -5.40
CA GLY A 71 -8.96 -11.00 -5.59
C GLY A 71 -7.82 -11.98 -5.25
N ALA A 72 -8.17 -13.19 -4.81
CA ALA A 72 -7.19 -14.20 -4.43
C ALA A 72 -6.18 -14.54 -5.54
N ASP A 73 -6.63 -14.64 -6.78
CA ASP A 73 -5.79 -14.96 -7.95
C ASP A 73 -5.44 -13.73 -8.80
N GLU A 74 -5.71 -12.53 -8.29
CA GLU A 74 -5.48 -11.31 -9.04
C GLU A 74 -3.98 -11.06 -9.24
N ALA A 75 -3.58 -10.74 -10.48
CA ALA A 75 -2.18 -10.51 -10.85
C ALA A 75 -1.90 -9.02 -11.11
N ALA A 76 -0.64 -8.64 -10.91
CA ALA A 76 -0.11 -7.32 -11.17
C ALA A 76 1.40 -7.41 -11.50
N ASP A 77 1.95 -6.35 -12.08
CA ASP A 77 3.39 -6.26 -12.37
C ASP A 77 4.24 -6.30 -11.09
N VAL A 78 3.68 -5.78 -10.00
CA VAL A 78 4.24 -5.90 -8.65
C VAL A 78 3.21 -6.48 -7.69
N VAL A 79 3.64 -7.43 -6.86
CA VAL A 79 2.85 -8.00 -5.78
C VAL A 79 3.58 -7.81 -4.45
N ILE A 80 2.93 -7.13 -3.52
CA ILE A 80 3.32 -6.96 -2.13
C ILE A 80 2.40 -7.86 -1.29
N GLU A 81 3.01 -8.82 -0.62
CA GLU A 81 2.31 -9.69 0.32
C GLU A 81 2.78 -9.35 1.73
N VAL A 82 1.86 -9.07 2.63
CA VAL A 82 2.20 -8.66 3.99
C VAL A 82 1.21 -9.28 4.99
N THR A 83 1.63 -9.53 6.23
CA THR A 83 0.66 -9.86 7.28
C THR A 83 -0.02 -8.59 7.81
N GLY A 84 -1.28 -8.67 8.22
CA GLY A 84 -2.02 -7.57 8.84
C GLY A 84 -1.29 -6.97 10.06
N PRO A 85 -0.77 -7.78 11.01
CA PRO A 85 0.03 -7.26 12.11
C PRO A 85 1.28 -6.50 11.67
N THR A 86 2.00 -6.98 10.65
CA THR A 86 3.19 -6.30 10.12
C THR A 86 2.82 -5.00 9.41
N ALA A 87 1.79 -5.02 8.56
CA ALA A 87 1.27 -3.83 7.90
C ALA A 87 0.82 -2.78 8.91
N ARG A 88 0.14 -3.20 10.00
CA ARG A 88 -0.24 -2.30 11.09
C ARG A 88 0.97 -1.67 11.74
N ARG A 89 1.98 -2.46 12.09
CA ARG A 89 3.18 -1.96 12.75
C ARG A 89 3.93 -0.95 11.87
N LEU A 90 4.06 -1.23 10.57
CA LEU A 90 4.71 -0.33 9.62
C LEU A 90 3.92 0.99 9.45
N ASN A 91 2.59 0.92 9.37
CA ASN A 91 1.72 2.10 9.21
C ASN A 91 1.49 2.91 10.50
N LEU A 92 2.17 2.57 11.58
CA LEU A 92 2.25 3.38 12.81
C LEU A 92 3.63 4.05 12.97
N LEU A 93 4.55 3.83 12.04
CA LEU A 93 5.90 4.37 12.07
C LEU A 93 6.14 5.28 10.87
N PHE A 94 6.55 6.51 11.12
CA PHE A 94 6.98 7.42 10.06
C PHE A 94 8.20 6.85 9.33
N SER A 95 8.29 7.10 8.02
CA SER A 95 9.38 6.59 7.16
C SER A 95 10.79 6.99 7.64
N ALA A 96 10.90 8.16 8.26
CA ALA A 96 12.14 8.69 8.83
C ALA A 96 12.50 8.09 10.21
N ASP A 97 11.59 7.34 10.85
CA ASP A 97 11.86 6.67 12.11
C ASP A 97 12.87 5.52 11.89
N PRO A 98 14.01 5.47 12.60
CA PRO A 98 14.96 4.36 12.50
C PRO A 98 14.31 2.98 12.73
N ILE A 99 13.25 2.90 13.54
CA ILE A 99 12.49 1.68 13.82
C ILE A 99 11.75 1.20 12.57
N TYR A 100 11.35 2.09 11.65
CA TYR A 100 10.67 1.73 10.42
C TYR A 100 11.54 0.80 9.57
N ARG A 101 12.77 1.24 9.25
CA ARG A 101 13.71 0.45 8.43
C ARG A 101 14.08 -0.88 9.08
N ARG A 102 14.24 -0.90 10.40
CA ARG A 102 14.47 -2.13 11.15
C ARG A 102 13.28 -3.08 11.08
N THR A 103 12.07 -2.57 11.30
CA THR A 103 10.83 -3.37 11.25
C THR A 103 10.60 -3.95 9.86
N LEU A 104 10.85 -3.16 8.81
CA LEU A 104 10.77 -3.62 7.42
C LEU A 104 11.74 -4.78 7.15
N ALA A 105 13.01 -4.63 7.55
CA ALA A 105 14.02 -5.67 7.36
C ALA A 105 13.71 -6.96 8.16
N GLU A 106 13.24 -6.83 9.40
CA GLU A 106 12.81 -7.96 10.23
C GLU A 106 11.63 -8.71 9.60
N ALA A 107 10.63 -7.98 9.06
CA ALA A 107 9.46 -8.56 8.41
C ALA A 107 9.84 -9.35 7.14
N VAL A 108 10.72 -8.80 6.31
CA VAL A 108 11.25 -9.51 5.12
C VAL A 108 12.01 -10.76 5.53
N ALA A 109 12.90 -10.67 6.53
CA ALA A 109 13.68 -11.80 7.01
C ALA A 109 12.80 -12.94 7.58
N ARG A 110 11.64 -12.61 8.14
CA ARG A 110 10.65 -13.57 8.65
C ARG A 110 9.66 -14.06 7.60
N GLY A 111 9.67 -13.48 6.39
CA GLY A 111 8.71 -13.77 5.35
C GLY A 111 7.29 -13.24 5.63
N GLU A 112 7.16 -12.31 6.58
CA GLU A 112 5.92 -11.58 6.91
C GLU A 112 5.64 -10.43 5.95
N LEU A 113 6.63 -10.06 5.14
CA LEU A 113 6.55 -9.14 4.01
C LEU A 113 7.33 -9.72 2.84
N ARG A 114 6.74 -9.73 1.66
CA ARG A 114 7.39 -10.12 0.40
C ARG A 114 7.00 -9.13 -0.68
N VAL A 115 7.96 -8.82 -1.55
CA VAL A 115 7.73 -7.98 -2.73
C VAL A 115 8.25 -8.73 -3.93
N SER A 116 7.39 -8.91 -4.93
CA SER A 116 7.72 -9.51 -6.22
C SER A 116 7.49 -8.46 -7.31
N GLY A 117 8.43 -8.30 -8.24
CA GLY A 117 8.41 -7.25 -9.26
C GLY A 117 9.27 -6.04 -8.91
N ASP A 118 9.25 -5.02 -9.77
CA ASP A 118 10.03 -3.79 -9.61
C ASP A 118 9.16 -2.60 -9.20
N LEU A 119 9.33 -2.15 -7.95
CA LEU A 119 8.66 -0.95 -7.41
C LEU A 119 9.32 0.36 -7.85
N GLY A 120 10.51 0.32 -8.44
CA GLY A 120 11.34 1.49 -8.74
C GLY A 120 10.57 2.66 -9.37
N PRO A 121 9.72 2.44 -10.39
CA PRO A 121 8.96 3.54 -11.02
C PRO A 121 7.95 4.24 -10.10
N LEU A 122 7.47 3.59 -9.03
CA LEU A 122 6.48 4.15 -8.10
C LEU A 122 7.03 4.39 -6.68
N ALA A 123 8.26 3.98 -6.39
CA ALA A 123 8.86 4.12 -5.06
C ALA A 123 8.77 5.55 -4.49
N PRO A 124 9.06 6.64 -5.24
CA PRO A 124 8.92 8.00 -4.70
C PRO A 124 7.48 8.38 -4.32
N ILE A 125 6.48 7.86 -5.06
CA ILE A 125 5.05 8.09 -4.77
C ILE A 125 4.68 7.39 -3.47
N LEU A 126 5.05 6.11 -3.34
CA LEU A 126 4.73 5.29 -2.16
C LEU A 126 5.43 5.84 -0.91
N ASP A 127 6.69 6.26 -1.03
CA ASP A 127 7.45 6.89 0.06
C ASP A 127 6.77 8.19 0.54
N MET A 128 6.29 9.04 -0.38
CA MET A 128 5.57 10.27 -0.02
C MET A 128 4.20 9.98 0.60
N ALA A 129 3.46 8.99 0.07
CA ALA A 129 2.14 8.62 0.57
C ALA A 129 2.21 8.03 1.99
N HIS A 130 3.24 7.24 2.30
CA HIS A 130 3.42 6.54 3.58
C HIS A 130 3.23 7.46 4.80
N ASP A 131 3.92 8.59 4.85
CA ASP A 131 3.81 9.51 5.98
C ASP A 131 2.44 10.22 6.05
N GLY A 132 1.75 10.36 4.92
CA GLY A 132 0.36 10.81 4.87
C GLY A 132 -0.59 9.80 5.53
N ILE A 133 -0.39 8.52 5.23
CA ILE A 133 -1.14 7.39 5.79
C ILE A 133 -0.90 7.29 7.29
N VAL A 134 0.36 7.29 7.75
CA VAL A 134 0.72 7.18 9.17
C VAL A 134 0.04 8.26 10.02
N ARG A 135 -0.01 9.51 9.54
CA ARG A 135 -0.68 10.62 10.27
C ARG A 135 -2.15 10.37 10.55
N ARG A 136 -2.81 9.54 9.74
CA ARG A 136 -4.25 9.29 9.76
C ARG A 136 -4.60 7.89 10.26
N THR A 137 -3.63 7.15 10.80
CA THR A 137 -3.77 5.74 11.21
C THR A 137 -3.80 5.57 12.73
N ILE A 138 -4.60 4.62 13.23
CA ILE A 138 -4.61 4.09 14.62
C ILE A 138 -4.68 2.56 14.63
#